data_AF-A0ABD0MIK0-F1
#
_entry.id   AF-A0ABD0MIK0-F1
#
_cell.length_a   1.000
_cell.length_b   1.000
_cell.length_c   1.000
_cell.angle_alpha   90.00
_cell.angle_beta   90.00
_cell.angle_gamma   90.00
#
_symmetry.space_group_name_H-M   'P 1'
#
loop_
_entity.id
_entity.type
_entity.pdbx_description
1 polymer ?
#
loop_
_entity_poly.entity_id
_entity_poly.type
_entity_poly.pdbx_seq_one_letter_code
_entity_poly.pdbx_strand_id
1 'polypeptide(L)' 'LAGSNLTIQHCEIVASALQSSNSPLRELDLSNNDLQDSAVKLLCAGLKSPNCQLNIL' A
#
# COMPACT_ATOMS: atom_id res chain seq x y z
N LEU A 1 2.58 -8.30 4.13
CA LEU A 1 3.67 -8.67 3.19
C LEU A 1 5.00 -8.51 3.91
N ALA A 2 5.23 -9.23 5.00
CA ALA A 2 6.50 -9.11 5.71
C ALA A 2 7.54 -10.02 5.04
N GLY A 3 8.65 -9.45 4.57
CA GLY A 3 9.82 -10.21 4.09
C GLY A 3 9.81 -10.66 2.63
N SER A 4 9.18 -9.94 1.72
CA SER A 4 9.24 -10.22 0.26
C SER A 4 9.78 -9.00 -0.48
N ASN A 5 10.64 -9.17 -1.49
CA ASN A 5 11.11 -8.06 -2.34
C ASN A 5 9.94 -7.41 -3.10
N LEU A 6 9.27 -6.48 -2.44
CA LEU A 6 8.21 -5.66 -3.01
C LEU A 6 8.81 -4.77 -4.09
N THR A 7 8.54 -5.11 -5.35
CA THR A 7 8.91 -4.25 -6.48
C THR A 7 7.94 -3.06 -6.58
N ILE A 8 8.33 -2.03 -7.35
CA ILE A 8 7.47 -0.87 -7.64
C ILE A 8 6.11 -1.29 -8.21
N GLN A 9 6.08 -2.28 -9.11
CA GLN A 9 4.84 -2.80 -9.71
C GLN A 9 3.88 -3.35 -8.65
N HIS A 10 4.39 -4.06 -7.63
CA HIS A 10 3.56 -4.51 -6.53
C HIS A 10 3.01 -3.33 -5.71
N CYS A 11 3.81 -2.27 -5.53
CA CYS A 11 3.38 -1.07 -4.82
C CYS A 11 2.32 -0.28 -5.61
N GLU A 12 2.35 -0.29 -6.94
CA GLU A 12 1.29 0.29 -7.79
C GLU A 12 -0.04 -0.47 -7.64
N ILE A 13 0.02 -1.81 -7.59
CA ILE A 13 -1.17 -2.65 -7.37
C ILE A 13 -1.77 -2.37 -5.99
N VAL A 14 -0.93 -2.32 -4.96
CA VAL A 14 -1.38 -2.01 -3.59
C VAL A 14 -1.94 -0.59 -3.53
N ALA A 15 -1.28 0.40 -4.12
CA ALA A 15 -1.76 1.78 -4.16
C ALA A 15 -3.12 1.89 -4.88
N SER A 16 -3.32 1.15 -5.97
CA SER A 16 -4.60 1.09 -6.69
C SER A 16 -5.69 0.43 -5.84
N ALA A 17 -5.34 -0.63 -5.11
CA ALA A 17 -6.26 -1.27 -4.16
C ALA A 17 -6.63 -0.33 -3.01
N LEU A 18 -5.70 0.50 -2.50
CA LEU A 18 -5.98 1.49 -1.45
C LEU A 18 -6.91 2.62 -1.96
N GLN A 19 -6.87 2.92 -3.25
CA GLN A 19 -7.71 3.95 -3.86
C GLN A 19 -9.10 3.45 -4.26
N SER A 20 -9.31 2.13 -4.31
CA SER A 20 -10.59 1.54 -4.70
C SER A 20 -11.59 1.57 -3.55
N SER A 21 -12.77 2.14 -3.79
CA SER A 21 -13.87 2.22 -2.80
C SER A 21 -14.37 0.84 -2.36
N ASN A 22 -14.13 -0.20 -3.16
CA ASN A 22 -14.60 -1.57 -2.90
C ASN A 22 -13.46 -2.48 -2.44
N SER A 23 -12.33 -1.91 -2.01
CA SER A 23 -11.21 -2.69 -1.53
C SER A 23 -11.57 -3.45 -0.26
N PRO A 24 -11.39 -4.79 -0.22
CA PRO A 24 -11.54 -5.55 1.01
C PRO A 24 -10.34 -5.37 1.96
N LEU A 25 -9.30 -4.63 1.55
CA LEU A 25 -8.10 -4.44 2.33
C LEU A 25 -8.41 -3.61 3.59
N ARG A 26 -8.10 -4.18 4.76
CA ARG A 26 -8.29 -3.57 6.08
C ARG A 26 -6.99 -3.42 6.87
N GLU A 27 -6.02 -4.26 6.58
CA GLU A 27 -4.70 -4.26 7.21
C GLU A 27 -3.64 -4.39 6.14
N LEU A 28 -2.54 -3.66 6.30
CA LEU A 28 -1.40 -3.69 5.40
C LEU A 28 -0.10 -3.61 6.22
N ASP A 29 0.58 -4.74 6.32
CA ASP A 29 1.91 -4.82 6.93
C ASP A 29 2.99 -4.77 5.86
N LEU A 30 3.80 -3.70 5.92
CA LEU A 30 4.96 -3.46 5.06
C LEU A 30 6.28 -3.54 5.84
N SER A 31 6.25 -4.01 7.09
CA SER A 31 7.46 -4.20 7.89
C SER A 31 8.46 -5.12 7.18
N ASN A 32 9.75 -4.86 7.39
CA ASN A 32 10.86 -5.62 6.79
C ASN A 32 10.87 -5.64 5.25
N ASN A 33 10.35 -4.58 4.60
CA ASN A 33 10.55 -4.37 3.18
C ASN A 33 11.47 -3.17 2.93
N ASP A 34 12.44 -3.34 2.04
CA ASP A 34 13.29 -2.25 1.57
C ASP A 34 12.59 -1.55 0.40
N LEU A 35 11.73 -0.58 0.72
CA LEU A 35 10.96 0.17 -0.26
C LEU A 35 11.75 1.39 -0.72
N GLN A 36 11.95 1.51 -2.03
CA GLN A 36 12.50 2.73 -2.63
C GLN A 36 11.55 3.92 -2.43
N ASP A 37 12.09 5.15 -2.41
CA ASP A 37 11.30 6.38 -2.27
C ASP A 37 10.13 6.50 -3.26
N SER A 38 10.31 6.01 -4.48
CA SER A 38 9.26 5.98 -5.50
C SER A 38 8.09 5.08 -5.10
N ALA A 39 8.38 3.89 -4.57
CA ALA A 39 7.38 2.96 -4.05
C ALA A 39 6.65 3.52 -2.83
N VAL A 40 7.38 4.17 -1.91
CA VAL A 40 6.78 4.81 -0.73
C VAL A 40 5.83 5.93 -1.14
N LYS A 41 6.22 6.78 -2.10
CA LYS A 41 5.34 7.85 -2.62
C LYS A 41 4.03 7.32 -3.19
N LEU A 42 4.08 6.22 -3.96
CA LEU A 42 2.89 5.57 -4.51
C LEU A 42 1.96 5.07 -3.40
N LEU A 43 2.50 4.38 -2.41
CA LEU A 43 1.74 3.86 -1.28
C LEU A 43 1.14 4.99 -0.45
N CYS A 44 1.89 6.06 -0.19
CA CYS A 44 1.38 7.25 0.50
C CYS A 44 0.23 7.93 -0.26
N ALA A 45 0.28 7.97 -1.60
CA ALA A 45 -0.83 8.51 -2.39
C ALA A 45 -2.10 7.65 -2.22
N GLY A 46 -1.93 6.32 -2.21
CA GLY A 46 -3.04 5.40 -1.93
C GLY A 46 -3.62 5.56 -0.53
N LEU A 47 -2.77 5.69 0.49
CA LEU A 47 -3.18 5.89 1.89
C LEU A 47 -3.92 7.22 2.12
N LYS A 48 -3.58 8.27 1.37
CA LYS A 48 -4.27 9.58 1.43
C LYS A 48 -5.61 9.59 0.71
N SER A 49 -5.94 8.52 -0.02
CA SER A 49 -7.22 8.43 -0.73
C SER A 49 -8.38 8.40 0.27
N PRO A 50 -9.48 9.13 0.03
CA PRO A 50 -10.67 9.03 0.87
C PRO A 50 -11.31 7.64 0.84
N ASN A 51 -10.97 6.82 -0.17
CA ASN A 51 -11.44 5.44 -0.30
C ASN A 51 -10.61 4.44 0.50
N CYS A 52 -9.50 4.88 1.11
CA CYS A 52 -8.65 4.01 1.90
C CYS A 52 -9.39 3.56 3.16
N GLN A 53 -9.56 2.25 3.30
CA GLN A 53 -10.31 1.62 4.38
C GLN A 53 -9.41 0.86 5.36
N LEU A 54 -8.10 1.20 5.38
CA LEU A 54 -7.20 0.59 6.35
C LEU A 54 -7.54 1.05 7.76
N ASN A 55 -7.61 0.09 8.67
CA ASN A 55 -7.65 0.37 10.09
C ASN A 55 -6.22 0.68 10.56
N ILE A 56 -6.00 1.93 10.97
CA ILE A 56 -4.75 2.35 11.61
C ILE A 56 -4.95 2.07 13.10
N LEU A 57 -4.23 1.07 13.62
CA LEU A 57 -4.20 0.70 15.04
C LEU A 57 -3.01 1.38 15.74
#